data_AF-A0A3S0RRU4-F1
#
_entry.id   AF-A0A3S0RRU4-F1
#
_cell.length_a   1.000
_cell.length_b   1.000
_cell.length_c   1.000
_cell.angle_alpha   90.00
_cell.angle_beta   90.00
_cell.angle_gamma   90.00
#
_symmetry.space_group_name_H-M   'P 1'
#
loop_
_entity.id
_entity.type
_entity.pdbx_description
1 polymer ?
#
loop_
_entity_poly.entity_id
_entity_poly.type
_entity_poly.pdbx_seq_one_letter_code
_entity_poly.pdbx_strand_id
1 'polypeptide(L)' 'MRLKNYFFAIYDWDDNYLGTYSSYEEIIYFLFGIGPSDKNYQFKKRYIAKVIAKTKKKTFKNQKLKIYKFIDEDDKYE' A
#
# COMPACT_ATOMS: atom_id res chain seq x y z
N MET A 1 -7.26 15.05 18.80
CA MET A 1 -6.70 14.79 17.45
C MET A 1 -6.87 13.30 17.19
N ARG A 2 -7.83 12.89 16.34
CA ARG A 2 -8.06 11.46 16.05
C ARG A 2 -6.91 10.96 15.18
N LEU A 3 -6.09 10.05 15.69
CA LEU A 3 -5.11 9.31 14.90
C LEU A 3 -5.90 8.32 14.04
N LYS A 4 -6.14 8.68 12.78
CA LYS A 4 -6.63 7.71 11.81
C LYS A 4 -5.48 6.75 11.53
N ASN A 5 -5.55 5.54 12.08
CA ASN A 5 -4.64 4.47 11.68
C ASN A 5 -5.04 4.03 10.28
N TYR A 6 -4.07 3.90 9.38
CA TYR A 6 -4.31 3.43 8.03
C TYR A 6 -3.49 2.18 7.81
N PHE A 7 -4.13 1.16 7.24
CA PHE A 7 -3.44 -0.03 6.77
C PHE A 7 -3.79 -0.30 5.31
N PHE A 8 -2.91 -1.02 4.64
CA PHE A 8 -2.98 -1.32 3.22
C PHE A 8 -3.00 -2.82 3.03
N ALA A 9 -4.07 -3.36 2.46
CA ALA A 9 -4.09 -4.77 2.09
C ALA A 9 -3.70 -4.92 0.62
N ILE A 10 -2.83 -5.89 0.36
CA ILE A 10 -2.41 -6.25 -1.00
C ILE A 10 -3.02 -7.61 -1.33
N TYR A 11 -3.64 -7.67 -2.50
CA TYR A 11 -4.17 -8.88 -3.11
C TYR A 11 -3.53 -9.06 -4.48
N ASP A 12 -3.52 -10.29 -4.98
CA ASP A 12 -3.27 -10.52 -6.40
C ASP A 12 -4.51 -10.20 -7.26
N TRP A 13 -4.46 -10.56 -8.54
CA TRP A 13 -5.58 -10.32 -9.45
C TRP A 13 -6.79 -11.23 -9.22
N ASP A 14 -6.54 -12.42 -8.68
CA ASP A 14 -7.53 -13.46 -8.39
C ASP A 14 -8.09 -13.30 -6.95
N ASP A 15 -7.83 -12.16 -6.32
CA ASP A 15 -8.28 -11.81 -4.96
C ASP A 15 -7.69 -12.70 -3.85
N ASN A 16 -6.54 -13.34 -4.10
CA ASN A 16 -5.79 -13.99 -3.04
C ASN A 16 -5.08 -12.93 -2.19
N TYR A 17 -5.28 -13.01 -0.88
CA TYR A 17 -4.66 -12.11 0.08
C TYR A 17 -3.15 -12.37 0.19
N LEU A 18 -2.36 -11.30 0.05
CA LEU A 18 -0.88 -11.38 0.12
C LEU A 18 -0.31 -10.77 1.40
N GLY A 19 -1.03 -9.85 2.05
CA GLY A 19 -0.56 -9.23 3.28
C GLY A 19 -1.17 -7.86 3.56
N THR A 20 -0.98 -7.39 4.78
CA THR A 20 -1.40 -6.07 5.26
C THR A 20 -0.19 -5.29 5.75
N TYR A 21 -0.14 -4.00 5.41
CA TYR A 21 1.00 -3.13 5.65
C TYR A 21 0.54 -1.82 6.26
N SER A 22 1.29 -1.29 7.22
CA SER A 22 0.92 -0.08 7.96
C SER A 22 1.54 1.19 7.37
N SER A 23 2.46 1.03 6.41
CA SER A 23 3.16 2.16 5.82
C SER A 23 3.48 1.95 4.33
N TYR A 24 3.72 3.06 3.64
CA TYR A 24 4.27 3.03 2.29
C TYR A 24 5.65 2.38 2.23
N GLU A 25 6.44 2.45 3.30
CA GLU A 25 7.78 1.86 3.36
C GLU A 25 7.73 0.35 3.24
N GLU A 26 6.86 -0.28 4.00
CA GLU A 26 6.69 -1.73 3.95
C GLU A 26 6.18 -2.19 2.59
N ILE A 27 5.23 -1.46 1.99
CA ILE A 27 4.74 -1.76 0.63
C ILE A 27 5.87 -1.62 -0.39
N ILE A 28 6.67 -0.57 -0.32
CA ILE A 28 7.78 -0.35 -1.26
C ILE A 28 8.83 -1.43 -1.09
N TYR A 29 9.14 -1.81 0.15
CA TYR A 29 10.06 -2.89 0.44
C TYR A 29 9.54 -4.23 -0.10
N PHE A 30 8.26 -4.55 0.13
CA PHE A 30 7.63 -5.76 -0.40
C PHE A 30 7.62 -5.80 -1.93
N LEU A 31 7.19 -4.72 -2.60
CA LEU A 31 7.04 -4.69 -4.05
C LEU A 31 8.35 -4.51 -4.80
N PHE A 32 9.29 -3.76 -4.24
CA PHE A 32 10.51 -3.34 -4.94
C PHE A 32 11.80 -3.85 -4.30
N GLY A 33 11.78 -4.31 -3.05
CA GLY A 33 12.99 -4.73 -2.32
C GLY A 33 13.94 -3.56 -2.03
N ILE A 34 13.41 -2.33 -2.00
CA ILE A 34 14.22 -1.11 -1.79
C ILE A 34 13.81 -0.39 -0.52
N GLY A 35 14.78 0.21 0.15
CA GLY A 35 14.57 1.03 1.34
C GLY A 35 14.70 2.54 1.05
N PRO A 36 14.53 3.40 2.09
CA PRO A 36 14.61 4.86 1.97
C PRO A 36 15.91 5.40 1.37
N SER A 37 17.01 4.66 1.51
CA SER A 37 18.33 5.02 0.99
C SER A 37 18.47 4.83 -0.52
N ASP A 38 17.55 4.14 -1.19
CA ASP A 38 17.59 3.98 -2.65
C ASP A 38 17.22 5.28 -3.37
N LYS A 39 18.01 5.68 -4.36
CA LYS A 39 17.77 6.90 -5.17
C LYS A 39 16.38 6.96 -5.81
N ASN A 40 15.76 5.81 -6.08
CA ASN A 40 14.44 5.71 -6.67
C ASN A 40 13.32 5.62 -5.64
N TYR A 41 13.63 5.50 -4.35
CA TYR A 41 12.64 5.29 -3.29
C TYR A 41 11.56 6.37 -3.30
N GLN A 42 11.94 7.65 -3.39
CA GLN A 42 10.98 8.76 -3.41
C GLN A 42 10.06 8.72 -4.64
N PHE A 43 10.60 8.32 -5.79
CA PHE A 43 9.80 8.14 -7.00
C PHE A 43 8.82 6.98 -6.84
N LYS A 44 9.27 5.82 -6.32
CA LYS A 44 8.41 4.66 -6.06
C LYS A 44 7.33 4.95 -5.01
N LYS A 45 7.65 5.72 -3.97
CA LYS A 45 6.70 6.19 -2.96
C LYS A 45 5.58 7.02 -3.58
N ARG A 46 5.93 8.01 -4.40
CA ARG A 46 4.94 8.83 -5.13
C ARG A 46 4.10 7.99 -6.09
N TYR A 47 4.72 7.02 -6.76
CA TYR A 47 4.01 6.10 -7.66
C TYR A 47 2.98 5.27 -6.91
N ILE A 48 3.35 4.62 -5.80
CA ILE A 48 2.43 3.81 -4.98
C ILE A 48 1.30 4.67 -4.41
N ALA A 49 1.60 5.83 -3.86
CA ALA A 49 0.58 6.77 -3.38
C ALA A 49 -0.46 7.10 -4.47
N LYS A 50 -0.03 7.31 -5.72
CA LYS A 50 -0.92 7.58 -6.85
C LYS A 50 -1.75 6.35 -7.26
N VAL A 51 -1.21 5.13 -7.14
CA VAL A 51 -1.96 3.90 -7.41
C VAL A 51 -3.07 3.71 -6.38
N ILE A 52 -2.72 3.85 -5.11
CA ILE A 52 -3.64 3.68 -3.98
C ILE A 52 -4.75 4.73 -4.00
N ALA A 53 -4.41 6.01 -4.22
CA ALA A 53 -5.40 7.09 -4.29
C ALA A 53 -6.42 6.91 -5.44
N LYS A 54 -6.08 6.13 -6.47
CA LYS A 54 -6.99 5.83 -7.58
C LYS A 54 -7.66 4.46 -7.45
N THR A 55 -7.37 3.70 -6.39
CA THR A 55 -7.87 2.34 -6.14
C THR A 55 -7.72 1.45 -7.38
N LYS A 56 -6.56 1.50 -8.05
CA LYS A 56 -6.37 0.81 -9.34
C LYS A 56 -5.61 -0.50 -9.20
N LYS A 57 -6.14 -1.54 -9.84
CA LYS A 57 -5.40 -2.76 -10.17
C LYS A 57 -4.18 -2.38 -11.03
N LYS A 58 -2.99 -2.84 -10.67
CA LYS A 58 -1.74 -2.50 -11.38
C LYS A 58 -0.76 -3.66 -11.39
N THR A 59 0.04 -3.71 -12.45
CA THR A 59 1.17 -4.64 -12.53
C THR A 59 2.41 -4.01 -11.90
N PHE A 60 3.06 -4.73 -10.99
CA PHE A 60 4.31 -4.37 -10.33
C PHE A 60 5.31 -5.51 -10.52
N LYS A 61 6.50 -5.24 -11.09
CA LYS A 61 7.53 -6.27 -11.38
C LYS A 61 6.93 -7.58 -11.94
N ASN A 62 6.08 -7.45 -12.96
CA ASN A 62 5.37 -8.57 -13.62
C ASN A 62 4.29 -9.29 -12.80
N GLN A 63 4.02 -8.88 -11.56
CA GLN A 63 2.91 -9.36 -10.76
C GLN A 63 1.71 -8.43 -10.85
N LYS A 64 0.51 -8.96 -11.06
CA LYS A 64 -0.72 -8.17 -11.15
C LYS A 64 -1.37 -8.10 -9.77
N LEU A 65 -1.38 -6.91 -9.18
CA LEU A 65 -1.79 -6.70 -7.80
C LEU A 65 -2.91 -5.66 -7.67
N LYS A 66 -3.67 -5.78 -6.58
CA LYS A 66 -4.64 -4.82 -6.11
C LYS A 66 -4.18 -4.32 -4.74
N ILE A 67 -4.17 -3.00 -4.54
CA ILE A 67 -3.80 -2.40 -3.26
C ILE A 67 -4.98 -1.58 -2.78
N TYR A 68 -5.49 -1.93 -1.61
CA TYR A 68 -6.60 -1.26 -0.95
C TYR A 68 -6.08 -0.52 0.26
N LYS A 69 -6.54 0.72 0.43
CA LYS A 69 -6.29 1.50 1.64
C LYS A 69 -7.52 1.41 2.52
N PHE A 70 -7.32 0.92 3.72
CA PHE A 70 -8.32 0.93 4.78
C PHE A 70 -7.98 2.05 5.75
N ILE A 71 -9.03 2.71 6.23
CA ILE A 71 -8.95 3.66 7.31
C ILE A 71 -9.54 2.91 8.49
N ASP A 72 -8.73 2.66 9.51
CA ASP A 72 -9.24 2.30 10.81
C ASP A 72 -9.79 3.61 11.41
N GLU A 73 -11.04 3.91 11.08
CA GLU A 73 -11.79 4.87 11.87
C GLU A 73 -12.17 4.09 13.12
N ASP A 74 -11.48 4.35 14.23
CA ASP A 74 -11.97 4.04 15.57
C ASP A 74 -13.38 4.63 15.67
N ASP A 75 -14.36 3.80 15.33
CA ASP A 75 -15.76 4.12 15.38
C ASP A 75 -16.13 4.10 16.87
N LYS A 76 -16.46 5.31 17.34
CA LYS A 76 -17.50 5.57 18.33
C LYS A 76 -18.07 4.30 18.98
N TYR A 77 -17.57 3.95 20.16
CA TYR A 77 -18.47 3.41 21.16
C TYR A 77 -19.03 4.61 21.93
N GLU A 78 -20.34 4.78 21.75
CA GLU A 78 -21.23 5.65 22.53
C GLU A 78 -21.15 5.33 24.02
#